data_AF-C6BQG7-F1
#
_entry.id   AF-C6BQG7-F1
#
_cell.length_a   1.000
_cell.length_b   1.000
_cell.length_c   1.000
_cell.angle_alpha   90.00
_cell.angle_beta   90.00
_cell.angle_gamma   90.00
#
_symmetry.space_group_name_H-M   'P 1'
#
loop_
_entity.id
_entity.type
_entity.pdbx_description
1 polymer ?
#
loop_
_entity_poly.entity_id
_entity_poly.type
_entity_poly.pdbx_seq_one_letter_code
_entity_poly.pdbx_strand_id
1 'polypeptide(L)'
;MSNRIASRIAQPTPAEIRLARARAGLSQTEAAALVSTADKAAYKTWAGYEQPVGNRNHRAIPLAAWELFLLLTGQHPTHLMVSR
;
A
#
# COMPACT_ATOMS: atom_id res chain seq x y z
N MET A 1 -21.80 -11.85 5.35
CA MET A 1 -20.90 -10.76 4.89
C MET A 1 -19.90 -11.33 3.91
N SER A 2 -19.64 -10.66 2.77
CA SER A 2 -18.67 -11.13 1.78
C SER A 2 -17.25 -10.90 2.28
N ASN A 3 -16.36 -11.88 2.17
CA ASN A 3 -14.96 -11.75 2.61
C ASN A 3 -14.02 -11.31 1.48
N ARG A 4 -14.52 -10.56 0.50
CA ARG A 4 -13.74 -10.08 -0.65
C ARG A 4 -13.00 -8.79 -0.30
N ILE A 5 -11.74 -8.65 -0.72
CA ILE A 5 -10.91 -7.45 -0.47
C ILE A 5 -11.64 -6.17 -0.92
N ALA A 6 -12.25 -6.19 -2.11
CA ALA A 6 -13.00 -5.06 -2.66
C ALA A 6 -14.24 -4.65 -1.85
N SER A 7 -14.69 -5.47 -0.88
CA SER A 7 -15.77 -5.10 0.05
C SER A 7 -15.28 -4.44 1.33
N ARG A 8 -13.96 -4.42 1.58
CA ARG A 8 -13.33 -3.85 2.78
C ARG A 8 -12.53 -2.59 2.48
N ILE A 9 -11.95 -2.51 1.28
CA ILE A 9 -11.13 -1.39 0.83
C ILE A 9 -11.39 -1.08 -0.66
N ALA A 10 -11.08 0.16 -1.05
CA ALA A 10 -11.12 0.62 -2.44
C ALA A 10 -9.70 0.75 -3.03
N GLN A 11 -9.62 0.89 -4.35
CA GLN A 11 -8.36 1.19 -5.04
C GLN A 11 -7.91 2.60 -4.64
N PRO A 12 -6.73 2.78 -4.02
CA PRO A 12 -6.27 4.10 -3.60
C PRO A 12 -5.72 4.89 -4.79
N THR A 13 -5.84 6.21 -4.68
CA THR A 13 -5.15 7.18 -5.52
C THR A 13 -3.67 7.30 -5.12
N PRO A 14 -2.79 7.79 -6.01
CA PRO A 14 -1.39 8.07 -5.66
C PRO A 14 -1.21 9.00 -4.46
N ALA A 15 -2.15 9.93 -4.26
CA ALA A 15 -2.13 10.87 -3.14
C ALA A 15 -2.43 10.15 -1.81
N GLU A 16 -3.42 9.25 -1.79
CA GLU A 16 -3.76 8.45 -0.60
C GLU A 16 -2.62 7.51 -0.21
N ILE A 17 -1.93 6.90 -1.18
CA ILE A 17 -0.76 6.03 -0.92
C ILE A 17 0.35 6.85 -0.26
N ARG A 18 0.67 8.03 -0.80
CA ARG A 18 1.69 8.93 -0.24
C ARG A 18 1.32 9.37 1.18
N LEU A 19 0.05 9.72 1.40
CA LEU A 19 -0.44 10.18 2.70
C LEU A 19 -0.38 9.06 3.75
N ALA A 20 -0.84 7.86 3.42
CA ALA A 20 -0.79 6.73 4.36
C ALA A 20 0.64 6.32 4.69
N ARG A 21 1.55 6.36 3.71
CA ARG A 21 2.97 6.15 3.96
C ARG A 21 3.57 7.21 4.89
N ALA A 22 3.27 8.48 4.63
CA ALA A 22 3.75 9.58 5.47
C ALA A 22 3.21 9.48 6.91
N ARG A 23 1.94 9.11 7.08
CA ARG A 23 1.32 8.85 8.40
C ARG A 23 2.01 7.71 9.15
N ALA A 24 2.47 6.69 8.45
CA ALA A 24 3.24 5.59 9.02
C ALA A 24 4.70 5.98 9.32
N GLY A 25 5.16 7.18 8.96
CA GLY A 25 6.54 7.63 9.15
C GLY A 25 7.57 6.92 8.27
N LEU A 26 7.14 6.30 7.16
CA LEU A 26 7.99 5.44 6.33
C LEU A 26 8.54 6.16 5.10
N SER A 27 9.77 5.84 4.74
CA SER A 27 10.32 6.07 3.40
C SER A 27 9.65 5.13 2.37
N GLN A 28 9.78 5.44 1.07
CA GLN A 28 9.27 4.57 0.01
C GLN A 28 9.92 3.17 0.03
N THR A 29 11.19 3.08 0.44
CA THR A 29 11.91 1.82 0.57
C THR A 29 11.35 0.97 1.70
N GLU A 30 11.12 1.55 2.88
CA GLU A 30 10.55 0.82 4.02
C GLU A 30 9.11 0.38 3.74
N ALA A 31 8.31 1.25 3.12
CA ALA A 31 6.95 0.90 2.73
C ALA A 31 6.91 -0.25 1.72
N ALA A 32 7.83 -0.25 0.75
CA ALA A 32 7.98 -1.37 -0.19
C ALA A 32 8.35 -2.67 0.53
N ALA A 33 9.27 -2.61 1.49
CA ALA A 33 9.74 -3.78 2.23
C ALA A 33 8.63 -4.44 3.09
N LEU A 34 7.62 -3.67 3.51
CA LEU A 34 6.48 -4.22 4.26
C LEU A 34 5.60 -5.17 3.44
N VAL A 35 5.51 -4.97 2.12
CA VAL A 35 4.50 -5.66 1.28
C VAL A 35 5.09 -6.39 0.07
N SER A 36 6.41 -6.42 -0.06
CA SER A 36 7.12 -7.06 -1.17
C SER A 36 8.18 -8.01 -0.66
N THR A 37 8.23 -9.21 -1.22
CA THR A 37 9.30 -10.19 -1.00
C THR A 37 10.49 -9.99 -1.94
N ALA A 38 10.44 -8.99 -2.83
CA ALA A 38 11.53 -8.73 -3.76
C ALA A 38 12.74 -8.09 -3.06
N ASP A 39 13.86 -8.80 -3.04
CA ASP A 39 15.12 -8.35 -2.43
C ASP A 39 15.75 -7.14 -3.15
N LYS A 40 15.43 -6.93 -4.44
CA LYS A 40 15.99 -5.85 -5.26
C LYS A 40 14.89 -5.00 -5.88
N ALA A 41 15.09 -3.69 -5.83
CA ALA A 41 14.27 -2.68 -6.51
C ALA A 41 12.79 -2.58 -6.08
N ALA A 42 12.37 -3.16 -4.96
CA ALA A 42 11.02 -3.00 -4.42
C ALA A 42 10.60 -1.52 -4.26
N TYR A 43 11.55 -0.64 -3.92
CA TYR A 43 11.32 0.81 -3.85
C TYR A 43 10.85 1.42 -5.18
N LYS A 44 11.32 0.91 -6.34
CA LYS A 44 10.92 1.42 -7.67
C LYS A 44 9.45 1.14 -7.93
N THR A 45 8.99 -0.04 -7.52
CA THR A 45 7.59 -0.44 -7.60
C THR A 45 6.73 0.47 -6.75
N TRP A 46 7.12 0.72 -5.49
CA TRP A 46 6.41 1.65 -4.62
C TRP A 46 6.38 3.08 -5.16
N ALA A 47 7.53 3.58 -5.66
CA ALA A 47 7.61 4.90 -6.26
C ALA A 47 6.66 5.06 -7.46
N GLY A 48 6.44 3.98 -8.22
CA GLY A 48 5.46 3.93 -9.32
C GLY A 48 4.00 4.08 -8.85
N TYR A 49 3.67 3.57 -7.66
CA TYR A 49 2.34 3.72 -7.06
C TYR A 49 2.01 5.16 -6.68
N GLU A 50 3.03 5.94 -6.33
CA GLU A 50 2.86 7.35 -5.95
C GLU A 50 2.96 8.33 -7.12
N GLN A 51 3.27 7.87 -8.33
CA GLN A 51 3.29 8.74 -9.50
C GLN A 51 1.88 9.20 -9.87
N PRO A 52 1.70 10.44 -10.35
CA PRO A 52 0.43 10.91 -10.88
C PRO A 52 -0.12 9.99 -11.98
N VAL A 53 -1.44 9.83 -12.02
CA VAL A 53 -2.13 9.10 -13.09
C VAL A 53 -1.78 9.72 -14.44
N GLY A 54 -1.47 8.89 -15.44
CA GLY A 54 -1.02 9.33 -16.77
C GLY A 54 0.50 9.45 -16.93
N ASN A 55 1.28 9.39 -15.84
CA ASN A 55 2.74 9.28 -15.94
C ASN A 55 3.13 7.89 -16.49
N ARG A 56 4.14 7.80 -17.38
CA ARG A 56 4.61 6.51 -17.94
C ARG A 56 5.01 5.47 -16.88
N ASN A 57 5.48 5.95 -15.72
CA ASN A 57 5.93 5.14 -14.60
C ASN A 57 4.81 4.88 -13.58
N HIS A 58 3.61 5.43 -13.78
CA HIS A 58 2.47 5.18 -12.90
C HIS A 58 2.05 3.72 -12.96
N ARG A 59 1.81 3.14 -11.80
CA ARG A 59 1.25 1.79 -11.64
C ARG A 59 0.18 1.85 -10.55
N ALA A 60 -0.94 1.17 -10.77
CA ALA A 60 -1.90 0.96 -9.69
C ALA A 60 -1.31 -0.05 -8.68
N ILE A 61 -1.42 0.24 -7.38
CA ILE A 61 -1.06 -0.72 -6.34
C ILE A 61 -2.07 -1.88 -6.35
N PRO A 62 -1.63 -3.16 -6.34
CA PRO A 62 -2.54 -4.28 -6.17
C PRO A 62 -3.31 -4.18 -4.84
N LEU A 63 -4.63 -4.41 -4.86
CA LEU A 63 -5.48 -4.30 -3.66
C LEU A 63 -4.99 -5.16 -2.49
N ALA A 64 -4.45 -6.35 -2.74
CA ALA A 64 -3.91 -7.21 -1.68
C ALA A 64 -2.66 -6.59 -1.01
N ALA A 65 -1.76 -5.97 -1.78
CA ALA A 65 -0.61 -5.28 -1.23
C ALA A 65 -1.04 -4.02 -0.46
N TRP A 66 -2.05 -3.32 -0.95
CA TRP A 66 -2.63 -2.17 -0.24
C TRP A 66 -3.29 -2.57 1.08
N GLU A 67 -4.08 -3.63 1.09
CA GLU A 67 -4.71 -4.16 2.30
C GLU A 67 -3.67 -4.55 3.35
N LEU A 68 -2.64 -5.29 2.93
CA LEU A 68 -1.55 -5.70 3.81
C LEU A 68 -0.81 -4.49 4.38
N PHE A 69 -0.51 -3.47 3.57
CA PHE A 69 0.12 -2.24 4.04
C PHE A 69 -0.72 -1.55 5.12
N LEU A 70 -2.02 -1.42 4.88
CA LEU A 70 -2.94 -0.81 5.85
C LEU A 70 -3.00 -1.60 7.16
N LEU A 71 -3.00 -2.94 7.10
CA LEU A 71 -3.00 -3.79 8.29
C LEU A 71 -1.68 -3.65 9.08
N LEU A 72 -0.54 -3.75 8.39
CA LEU A 72 0.80 -3.65 8.99
C LEU A 72 1.07 -2.28 9.63
N THR A 73 0.43 -1.22 9.13
CA THR A 73 0.58 0.15 9.63
C THR A 73 -0.56 0.60 10.55
N GLY A 74 -1.51 -0.28 10.87
CA GLY A 74 -2.65 0.06 11.73
C GLY A 74 -3.63 1.08 11.13
N GLN A 75 -3.64 1.23 9.80
CA GLN A 75 -4.46 2.19 9.06
C GLN A 75 -5.67 1.54 8.36
N HIS A 76 -5.88 0.23 8.52
CA HIS A 76 -7.01 -0.46 7.90
C HIS A 76 -8.34 0.00 8.52
N PRO A 77 -9.37 0.35 7.71
CA PRO A 77 -10.57 1.04 8.20
C PRO A 77 -11.41 0.22 9.19
N THR A 78 -11.39 -1.11 9.07
CA THR A 78 -12.27 -2.00 9.87
C THR A 78 -11.56 -3.19 10.51
N HIS A 79 -10.24 -3.33 10.37
CA HIS A 79 -9.49 -4.49 10.85
C HIS A 79 -8.19 -4.03 11.50
N LEU A 80 -7.72 -4.81 12.46
CA LEU A 80 -6.44 -4.58 13.14
C LEU A 80 -5.60 -5.84 13.02
N MET A 81 -4.29 -5.66 12.87
CA MET A 81 -3.35 -6.77 12.98
C MET A 81 -2.98 -6.95 14.45
N VAL A 82 -3.18 -8.15 14.97
CA VAL A 82 -2.87 -8.50 16.36
C VAL A 82 -1.87 -9.65 16.38
N SER A 83 -0.88 -9.58 17.28
CA SER A 83 -0.03 -10.71 17.60
C SER A 83 -0.84 -11.79 18.32
N ARG A 84 -0.50 -13.05 18.11
CA ARG A 84 -1.06 -14.18 18.84
C ARG A 84 -0.32 -14.41 20.15
#